data_AF-A0A919LQK9-F1
#
_entry.id   AF-A0A919LQK9-F1
#
_cell.length_a   1.000
_cell.length_b   1.000
_cell.length_c   1.000
_cell.angle_alpha   90.00
_cell.angle_beta   90.00
_cell.angle_gamma   90.00
#
_symmetry.space_group_name_H-M   'P 1'
#
loop_
_entity.id
_entity.type
_entity.pdbx_description
1 polymer ?
#
loop_
_entity_poly.entity_id
_entity_poly.type
_entity_poly.pdbx_seq_one_letter_code
_entity_poly.pdbx_strand_id
1 'polypeptide(L)' 'MNDGNNRVLVLADDFTGANDAGVSLAEAGMSVEVAFTAGQPSTARALILNSDSRAMTAAAADKVAALLRARRHSSRTGR' A
#
# COMPACT_ATOMS: atom_id res chain seq x y z
N MET A 1 6.62 24.13 -8.05
CA MET A 1 5.38 23.39 -8.33
C MET A 1 5.70 21.92 -8.18
N ASN A 2 5.05 21.24 -7.22
CA ASN A 2 5.14 19.80 -7.12
C ASN A 2 4.55 19.24 -8.42
N ASP A 3 5.29 18.41 -9.15
CA ASP A 3 5.05 17.95 -10.52
C ASP A 3 3.84 17.01 -10.66
N GLY A 4 2.88 17.11 -9.73
CA GLY A 4 1.65 16.35 -9.73
C GLY A 4 1.86 14.86 -9.53
N ASN A 5 3.09 14.35 -9.36
CA ASN A 5 3.42 12.92 -9.39
C ASN A 5 3.63 12.28 -8.01
N ASN A 6 3.19 12.94 -6.93
CA ASN A 6 3.27 12.34 -5.59
C ASN A 6 2.54 10.99 -5.56
N ARG A 7 3.31 9.94 -5.28
CA ARG A 7 2.78 8.61 -5.03
C ARG A 7 2.56 8.41 -3.54
N VAL A 8 1.40 7.87 -3.18
CA VAL A 8 1.01 7.56 -1.81
C VAL A 8 1.10 6.04 -1.61
N LEU A 9 1.66 5.63 -0.48
CA LEU A 9 1.62 4.25 0.00
C LEU A 9 0.86 4.24 1.32
N VAL A 10 -0.24 3.50 1.39
CA VAL A 10 -0.98 3.27 2.63
C VAL A 10 -0.68 1.85 3.11
N LEU A 11 -0.44 1.70 4.41
CA LEU A 11 -0.39 0.40 5.09
C LEU A 11 -1.58 0.32 6.03
N ALA A 12 -2.47 -0.64 5.75
CA ALA A 12 -3.65 -0.90 6.56
C ALA A 12 -3.49 -2.24 7.28
N ASP A 13 -3.96 -2.32 8.52
CA ASP A 13 -3.90 -3.53 9.34
C ASP A 13 -5.05 -4.51 9.06
N ASP A 14 -6.10 -4.05 8.39
CA ASP A 14 -7.26 -4.85 8.00
C ASP A 14 -7.79 -4.50 6.60
N PHE A 15 -8.74 -5.32 6.13
CA PHE A 15 -9.32 -5.16 4.81
C PHE A 15 -10.29 -3.97 4.71
N THR A 16 -11.05 -3.67 5.77
CA THR A 16 -12.02 -2.57 5.74
C THR A 16 -11.32 -1.23 5.69
N GLY A 17 -10.33 -0.98 6.57
CA GLY A 17 -9.56 0.26 6.56
C GLY A 17 -8.75 0.46 5.27
N ALA A 18 -8.27 -0.63 4.65
CA ALA A 18 -7.63 -0.56 3.33
C ALA A 18 -8.58 -0.02 2.26
N ASN A 19 -9.82 -0.51 2.21
CA ASN A 19 -10.79 -0.10 1.22
C ASN A 19 -11.37 1.29 1.51
N ASP A 20 -11.59 1.67 2.77
CA ASP A 20 -12.07 3.01 3.14
C ASP A 20 -11.08 4.09 2.72
N ALA A 21 -9.78 3.84 2.94
CA ALA A 21 -8.71 4.71 2.44
C ALA A 21 -8.69 4.73 0.90
N GLY A 22 -8.93 3.57 0.26
CA GLY A 22 -8.96 3.46 -1.19
C GLY A 22 -10.10 4.24 -1.84
N VAL A 23 -11.31 4.12 -1.30
CA VAL A 23 -12.48 4.89 -1.73
C VAL A 23 -12.22 6.38 -1.55
N SER A 24 -11.75 6.81 -0.37
CA SER A 24 -11.47 8.22 -0.09
C SER A 24 -10.45 8.84 -1.06
N LEU A 25 -9.38 8.09 -1.39
CA LEU A 25 -8.36 8.55 -2.34
C LEU A 25 -8.88 8.54 -3.79
N ALA A 26 -9.72 7.57 -4.15
CA ALA A 26 -10.34 7.52 -5.47
C ALA A 26 -11.34 8.68 -5.67
N GLU A 27 -12.15 8.99 -4.65
CA GLU A 27 -13.05 10.15 -4.65
C GLU A 27 -12.29 11.48 -4.75
N ALA A 28 -11.06 11.55 -4.23
CA ALA A 28 -10.14 12.67 -4.42
C ALA A 28 -9.44 12.68 -5.79
N GLY A 29 -9.79 11.77 -6.71
CA GLY A 29 -9.29 11.73 -8.08
C GLY A 29 -7.96 10.99 -8.27
N MET A 30 -7.51 10.21 -7.27
CA MET A 30 -6.31 9.38 -7.43
C MET A 30 -6.63 8.06 -8.12
N SER A 31 -5.71 7.56 -8.97
CA SER A 31 -5.72 6.15 -9.33
C SER A 31 -5.24 5.32 -8.15
N VAL A 32 -6.05 4.36 -7.71
CA VAL A 32 -5.85 3.58 -6.49
C VAL A 32 -5.76 2.09 -6.82
N GLU A 33 -4.87 1.38 -6.12
CA GLU A 33 -4.83 -0.08 -6.09
C GLU A 33 -4.77 -0.56 -4.63
N VAL A 34 -5.61 -1.53 -4.27
CA VAL A 34 -5.55 -2.22 -2.98
C VAL A 34 -4.98 -3.62 -3.22
N ALA A 35 -3.90 -3.96 -2.53
CA ALA A 35 -3.19 -5.22 -2.72
C ALA A 35 -2.88 -5.90 -1.38
N PHE A 36 -2.97 -7.23 -1.37
CA PHE A 36 -2.54 -8.08 -0.24
C PHE A 36 -1.04 -8.42 -0.30
N THR A 37 -0.39 -8.17 -1.43
CA THR A 37 1.03 -8.48 -1.62
C THR A 37 1.76 -7.28 -2.22
N ALA A 38 2.98 -7.04 -1.75
CA ALA A 38 3.81 -5.91 -2.18
C ALA A 38 4.65 -6.17 -3.44
N GLY A 39 4.55 -7.38 -4.01
CA GLY A 39 5.43 -7.86 -5.07
C GLY A 39 5.00 -7.45 -6.48
N GLN A 40 3.73 -7.11 -6.67
CA GLN A 40 3.22 -6.79 -8.00
C GLN A 40 3.62 -5.37 -8.43
N PRO A 41 4.04 -5.18 -9.70
CA PRO A 41 4.18 -3.85 -10.28
C PRO A 41 2.84 -3.11 -10.22
N SER A 42 2.87 -1.85 -9.79
CA SER A 42 1.67 -1.01 -9.77
C SER A 42 2.00 0.36 -10.37
N THR A 43 1.12 0.80 -11.26
CA THR A 43 1.15 2.13 -11.88
C THR A 43 0.22 3.12 -11.16
N ALA A 44 -0.49 2.66 -10.13
CA ALA A 44 -1.39 3.49 -9.34
C ALA A 44 -0.64 4.63 -8.63
N ARG A 45 -1.32 5.78 -8.49
CA ARG A 45 -0.82 6.93 -7.73
C ARG A 45 -0.95 6.70 -6.23
N ALA A 46 -1.91 5.90 -5.80
CA ALA A 46 -2.04 5.41 -4.44
C ALA A 46 -2.02 3.88 -4.45
N LEU A 47 -1.06 3.28 -3.74
CA LEU A 47 -1.04 1.85 -3.48
C LEU A 47 -1.37 1.63 -2.00
N ILE A 48 -2.31 0.73 -1.73
CA ILE A 48 -2.73 0.37 -0.38
C ILE A 48 -2.35 -1.08 -0.15
N LEU A 49 -1.53 -1.32 0.87
CA LEU A 49 -1.11 -2.67 1.26
C LEU A 49 -1.81 -3.05 2.55
N ASN A 50 -2.60 -4.13 2.50
CA ASN A 50 -3.19 -4.74 3.69
C ASN A 50 -2.19 -5.72 4.31
N SER A 51 -1.80 -5.51 5.57
CA SER A 51 -0.95 -6.43 6.33
C SER A 51 -1.69 -7.58 7.00
N ASP A 52 -3.03 -7.51 7.08
CA ASP A 52 -3.90 -8.46 7.76
C ASP A 52 -3.40 -8.77 9.18
N SER A 53 -3.00 -7.70 9.88
CA SER A 53 -2.29 -7.77 11.15
C SER A 53 -3.10 -7.31 12.35
N ARG A 54 -4.36 -6.90 12.17
CA ARG A 54 -5.21 -6.39 13.26
C ARG A 54 -5.28 -7.32 14.47
N ALA A 55 -5.37 -8.63 14.24
CA ALA A 55 -5.45 -9.63 15.29
C ALA A 55 -4.07 -10.14 15.76
N MET A 56 -2.97 -9.59 15.24
CA MET A 56 -1.61 -9.99 15.57
C MET A 56 -1.03 -9.05 16.64
N THR A 57 -0.36 -9.59 17.65
CA THR A 57 0.32 -8.79 18.68
C THR A 57 1.81 -8.68 18.39
N ALA A 58 2.59 -9.70 18.72
CA ALA A 58 4.05 -9.64 18.60
C ALA A 58 4.55 -9.61 17.15
N ALA A 59 3.83 -10.22 16.21
CA ALA A 59 4.27 -10.41 14.82
C ALA A 59 3.75 -9.34 13.84
N ALA A 60 2.94 -8.37 14.29
CA ALA A 60 2.40 -7.32 13.41
C ALA A 60 3.51 -6.43 12.83
N ALA A 61 4.48 -6.03 13.67
CA ALA A 61 5.60 -5.19 13.25
C ALA A 61 6.44 -5.89 12.17
N ASP A 62 6.72 -7.18 12.35
CA ASP A 62 7.47 -7.98 11.37
C ASP A 62 6.72 -8.11 10.04
N LYS A 63 5.40 -8.31 10.09
CA LYS A 63 4.55 -8.38 8.90
C LYS A 63 4.58 -7.09 8.09
N VAL A 64 4.43 -5.95 8.77
CA VAL A 64 4.50 -4.61 8.14
C VAL A 64 5.90 -4.36 7.57
N ALA A 65 6.97 -4.67 8.33
CA ALA A 65 8.34 -4.52 7.87
C ALA A 65 8.65 -5.40 6.64
N ALA A 66 8.13 -6.63 6.58
CA ALA A 66 8.27 -7.52 5.45
C ALA A 66 7.58 -6.94 4.19
N LEU A 67 6.37 -6.41 4.31
CA LEU A 67 5.66 -5.75 3.20
C LEU A 67 6.41 -4.53 2.67
N LEU A 68 6.95 -3.69 3.56
CA LEU A 68 7.78 -2.54 3.17
C LEU A 68 9.05 -2.98 2.45
N ARG A 69 9.74 -4.01 2.95
CA ARG A 69 10.94 -4.56 2.28
C ARG A 69 10.60 -5.10 0.90
N ALA A 70 9.53 -5.89 0.78
CA ALA A 70 9.08 -6.44 -0.50
C ALA A 70 8.73 -5.33 -1.51
N ARG A 71 8.02 -4.28 -1.07
CA ARG A 71 7.70 -3.12 -1.94
C ARG A 71 8.95 -2.43 -2.47
N ARG A 72 9.95 -2.20 -1.61
CA ARG A 72 11.23 -1.59 -2.00
C ARG A 72 12.00 -2.42 -3.02
N HIS A 73 11.90 -3.75 -2.96
CA HIS A 73 12.56 -4.64 -3.92
C HIS A 73 11.83 -4.59 -5.27
N SER A 74 10.51 -4.71 -5.28
CA SER A 74 9.72 -4.67 -6.52
C SER A 74 9.86 -3.33 -7.26
N SER A 75 10.00 -2.22 -6.51
CA SER A 75 10.27 -0.88 -7.07
C SER A 75 11.65 -0.76 -7.76
N ARG A 76 12.62 -1.63 -7.42
CA ARG A 76 13.98 -1.61 -7.97
C ARG A 76 14.16 -2.50 -9.19
N THR A 77 13.38 -3.58 -9.30
CA THR A 77 13.43 -4.54 -10.42
C THR A 77 12.51 -4.15 -11.58
N GLY A 78 11.65 -3.15 -11.42
CA GLY A 78 10.77 -2.63 -12.47
C GLY A 78 11.38 -1.55 -13.39
N ARG A 79 12.72 -1.53 -13.57
CA ARG A 79 13.41 -0.70 -14.57
C ARG A 79 14.10 -1.56 -15.61
#